data_AF-A0A0D7ARP2-F1
#
_entry.id   AF-A0A0D7ARP2-F1
#
_cell.length_a   1.000
_cell.length_b   1.000
_cell.length_c   1.000
_cell.angle_alpha   90.00
_cell.angle_beta   90.00
_cell.angle_gamma   90.00
#
_symmetry.space_group_name_H-M   'P 1'
#
loop_
_entity.id
_entity.type
_entity.pdbx_description
1 polymer ?
#
loop_
_entity_poly.entity_id
_entity_poly.type
_entity_poly.pdbx_seq_one_letter_code
_entity_poly.pdbx_strand_id
1 'polypeptide(L)'
;KDPNWIAPSPLRPACPTAERIFRWKSLASLNLDESLRTESPALQAGYWLSLTSSFTEPTRSSYGAGLLRFHQFCDQNNVSESRRMPIHVTLLASFLGCWSSRVSGSTIKNWLSGLKAWHDINLQPWLGDHTLIRLARCLAAREGRLHHCPIRQPVTCELLLLLRRGLDIFSPKGAAIWACA
;
A
#
# COMPACT_ATOMS: atom_id res chain seq x y z
N LYS A 1 8.50 -16.28 -13.65
CA LYS A 1 8.22 -14.86 -13.99
C LYS A 1 8.60 -14.02 -12.79
N ASP A 2 9.31 -12.91 -12.99
CA ASP A 2 9.71 -12.00 -11.93
C ASP A 2 8.45 -11.56 -11.13
N PRO A 3 8.41 -11.74 -9.79
CA PRO A 3 7.24 -11.39 -8.97
C PRO A 3 6.85 -9.91 -9.05
N ASN A 4 7.74 -9.05 -9.55
CA ASN A 4 7.53 -7.61 -9.69
C ASN A 4 7.40 -7.14 -11.15
N TRP A 5 7.26 -8.05 -12.11
CA TRP A 5 7.05 -7.68 -13.51
C TRP A 5 5.79 -6.84 -13.70
N ILE A 6 5.88 -5.78 -14.51
CA ILE A 6 4.80 -4.85 -14.86
C ILE A 6 4.96 -4.48 -16.34
N ALA A 7 3.87 -4.26 -17.08
CA ALA A 7 3.97 -3.88 -18.48
C ALA A 7 4.58 -2.47 -18.61
N PRO A 8 5.51 -2.25 -19.55
CA PRO A 8 6.10 -0.93 -19.76
C PRO A 8 5.01 0.07 -20.16
N SER A 9 4.98 1.22 -19.49
CA SER A 9 4.01 2.28 -19.74
C SER A 9 4.65 3.64 -19.45
N PRO A 10 4.47 4.65 -20.31
CA PRO A 10 4.97 6.01 -20.02
C PRO A 10 4.32 6.61 -18.77
N LEU A 11 3.13 6.13 -18.41
CA LEU A 11 2.42 6.54 -17.20
C LEU A 11 3.00 5.92 -15.92
N ARG A 12 3.82 4.87 -16.04
CA ARG A 12 4.36 4.11 -14.90
C ARG A 12 5.87 3.91 -15.08
N PRO A 13 6.66 5.01 -15.06
CA PRO A 13 8.10 4.90 -15.18
C PRO A 13 8.71 4.09 -14.03
N ALA A 14 9.88 3.51 -14.28
CA ALA A 14 10.64 2.81 -13.25
C ALA A 14 11.06 3.81 -12.15
N CYS A 15 10.62 3.56 -10.92
CA CYS A 15 10.95 4.38 -9.75
C CYS A 15 10.94 3.56 -8.45
N PRO A 16 11.57 4.08 -7.38
CA PRO A 16 11.49 3.48 -6.04
C PRO A 16 10.04 3.33 -5.58
N THR A 17 9.77 2.32 -4.75
CA THR A 17 8.41 2.03 -4.26
C THR A 17 7.75 3.24 -3.61
N ALA A 18 8.49 4.01 -2.80
CA ALA A 18 7.99 5.21 -2.14
C ALA A 18 7.58 6.34 -3.12
N GLU A 19 8.11 6.36 -4.33
CA GLU A 19 7.81 7.42 -5.30
C GLU A 19 6.62 7.08 -6.20
N ARG A 20 6.21 5.81 -6.26
CA ARG A 20 5.16 5.34 -7.20
C ARG A 20 3.86 6.11 -7.05
N ILE A 21 3.46 6.44 -5.83
CA ILE A 21 2.19 7.15 -5.58
C ILE A 21 2.14 8.54 -6.24
N PHE A 22 3.29 9.18 -6.46
CA PHE A 22 3.38 10.50 -7.10
C PHE A 22 3.82 10.42 -8.56
N ARG A 23 4.74 9.50 -8.87
CA ARG A 23 5.31 9.35 -10.22
C ARG A 23 4.46 8.53 -11.16
N TRP A 24 3.63 7.63 -10.66
CA TRP A 24 2.72 6.89 -11.52
C TRP A 24 1.47 7.71 -11.78
N LYS A 25 1.22 7.95 -13.06
CA LYS A 25 0.18 8.83 -13.55
C LYS A 25 -0.98 8.00 -14.10
N SER A 26 -2.13 8.64 -14.13
CA SER A 26 -3.30 8.22 -14.89
C SER A 26 -3.65 9.33 -15.87
N LEU A 27 -4.60 9.08 -16.78
CA LEU A 27 -5.12 10.15 -17.64
C LEU A 27 -5.70 11.31 -16.82
N ALA A 28 -6.37 11.01 -15.70
CA ALA A 28 -6.86 12.01 -14.77
C ALA A 28 -5.72 12.82 -14.11
N SER A 29 -4.63 12.15 -13.74
CA SER A 29 -3.43 12.80 -13.19
C SER A 29 -2.79 13.77 -14.17
N LEU A 30 -2.70 13.38 -15.45
CA LEU A 30 -2.17 14.24 -16.50
C LEU A 30 -3.04 15.47 -16.72
N ASN A 31 -4.36 15.32 -16.73
CA ASN A 31 -5.30 16.43 -16.86
C ASN A 31 -5.21 17.39 -15.66
N LEU A 32 -5.09 16.85 -14.44
CA LEU A 32 -4.89 17.66 -13.24
C LEU A 32 -3.55 18.42 -13.31
N ASP A 33 -2.47 17.74 -13.67
CA ASP A 33 -1.15 18.36 -13.83
C ASP A 33 -1.17 19.50 -14.84
N GLU A 34 -1.84 19.33 -15.96
CA GLU A 34 -1.95 20.35 -16.99
C GLU A 34 -2.82 21.52 -16.55
N SER A 35 -3.94 21.26 -15.86
CA SER A 35 -4.79 22.30 -15.29
C SER A 35 -4.04 23.18 -14.30
N LEU A 36 -3.33 22.56 -13.33
CA LEU A 36 -2.57 23.29 -12.31
C LEU A 36 -1.42 24.09 -12.94
N ARG A 37 -0.74 23.51 -13.95
CA ARG A 37 0.35 24.16 -14.69
C ARG A 37 -0.16 25.38 -15.46
N THR A 38 -1.32 25.26 -16.10
CA THR A 38 -1.95 26.32 -16.90
C THR A 38 -2.36 27.50 -16.02
N GLU A 39 -2.84 27.23 -14.80
CA GLU A 39 -3.14 28.28 -13.81
C GLU A 39 -1.88 28.97 -13.31
N SER A 40 -0.89 28.20 -12.82
CA SER A 40 0.40 28.73 -12.40
C SER A 40 1.42 27.61 -12.14
N PRO A 41 2.65 27.71 -12.68
CA PRO A 41 3.72 26.76 -12.36
C PRO A 41 4.03 26.67 -10.85
N ALA A 42 3.87 27.78 -10.11
CA ALA A 42 4.07 27.79 -8.67
C ALA A 42 2.96 27.03 -7.91
N LEU A 43 1.73 27.08 -8.43
CA LEU A 43 0.59 26.35 -7.86
C LEU A 43 0.78 24.84 -8.05
N GLN A 44 1.17 24.39 -9.25
CA GLN A 44 1.53 22.99 -9.48
C GLN A 44 2.65 22.53 -8.54
N ALA A 45 3.74 23.30 -8.43
CA ALA A 45 4.85 22.96 -7.57
C ALA A 45 4.44 22.87 -6.09
N GLY A 46 3.66 23.84 -5.60
CA GLY A 46 3.15 23.87 -4.24
C GLY A 46 2.23 22.69 -3.91
N TYR A 47 1.34 22.32 -4.85
CA TYR A 47 0.45 21.18 -4.71
C TYR A 47 1.22 19.88 -4.50
N TRP A 48 2.17 19.58 -5.39
CA TRP A 48 2.96 18.34 -5.31
C TRP A 48 3.94 18.34 -4.14
N LEU A 49 4.52 19.49 -3.78
CA LEU A 49 5.39 19.62 -2.62
C LEU A 49 4.63 19.29 -1.32
N SER A 50 3.43 19.86 -1.15
CA SER A 50 2.57 19.62 0.02
C SER A 50 2.17 18.15 0.17
N LEU A 51 1.79 17.51 -0.94
CA LEU A 51 1.44 16.09 -0.92
C LEU A 51 2.65 15.20 -0.60
N THR A 52 3.82 15.52 -1.16
CA THR A 52 5.03 14.72 -0.94
C THR A 52 5.50 14.77 0.51
N SER A 53 5.36 15.92 1.17
CA SER A 53 5.72 16.12 2.58
C SER A 53 4.69 15.58 3.57
N SER A 54 3.43 15.37 3.14
CA SER A 54 2.35 14.89 4.00
C SER A 54 2.44 13.39 4.35
N PHE A 55 3.18 12.59 3.58
CA PHE A 55 3.30 11.14 3.80
C PHE A 55 4.71 10.73 4.21
N THR A 56 4.80 9.95 5.30
CA THR A 56 6.08 9.33 5.72
C THR A 56 6.55 8.29 4.70
N GLU A 57 7.86 8.09 4.59
CA GLU A 57 8.45 7.11 3.67
C GLU A 57 7.89 5.68 3.79
N PRO A 58 7.69 5.12 5.00
CA PRO A 58 7.08 3.80 5.15
C PRO A 58 5.65 3.76 4.58
N THR A 59 4.87 4.82 4.79
CA THR A 59 3.51 4.96 4.26
C THR A 59 3.52 5.00 2.74
N ARG A 60 4.39 5.84 2.17
CA ARG A 60 4.58 5.94 0.72
C ARG A 60 4.97 4.60 0.10
N SER A 61 5.87 3.86 0.74
CA SER A 61 6.30 2.54 0.28
C SER A 61 5.16 1.51 0.34
N SER A 62 4.37 1.52 1.41
CA SER A 62 3.19 0.64 1.53
C SER A 62 2.16 0.94 0.42
N TYR A 63 1.90 2.22 0.16
CA TYR A 63 0.96 2.65 -0.88
C TYR A 63 1.47 2.32 -2.28
N GLY A 64 2.75 2.57 -2.56
CA GLY A 64 3.39 2.21 -3.82
C GLY A 64 3.45 0.70 -4.09
N ALA A 65 3.51 -0.13 -3.04
CA ALA A 65 3.38 -1.57 -3.17
C ALA A 65 1.95 -1.99 -3.58
N GLY A 66 0.93 -1.35 -3.02
CA GLY A 66 -0.47 -1.54 -3.41
C GLY A 66 -0.74 -1.17 -4.86
N LEU A 67 -0.22 -0.01 -5.29
CA LEU A 67 -0.30 0.43 -6.69
C LEU A 67 0.34 -0.56 -7.64
N LEU A 68 1.54 -1.06 -7.33
CA LEU A 68 2.21 -2.09 -8.13
C LEU A 68 1.30 -3.31 -8.32
N ARG A 69 0.75 -3.85 -7.23
CA ARG A 69 -0.06 -5.08 -7.28
C ARG A 69 -1.36 -4.88 -8.07
N PHE A 70 -1.97 -3.70 -7.96
CA PHE A 70 -3.15 -3.35 -8.75
C PHE A 70 -2.83 -3.24 -10.25
N HIS A 71 -1.75 -2.55 -10.60
CA HIS A 71 -1.35 -2.40 -12.00
C HIS A 71 -0.91 -3.72 -12.63
N GLN A 72 -0.21 -4.59 -11.88
CA GLN A 72 0.10 -5.95 -12.32
C GLN A 72 -1.16 -6.77 -12.62
N PHE A 73 -2.15 -6.69 -11.73
CA PHE A 73 -3.44 -7.32 -11.96
C PHE A 73 -4.12 -6.77 -13.22
N CYS A 74 -4.08 -5.46 -13.43
CA CYS A 74 -4.64 -4.83 -14.62
C CYS A 74 -3.91 -5.26 -15.90
N ASP A 75 -2.57 -5.30 -15.88
CA ASP A 75 -1.76 -5.73 -17.03
C ASP A 75 -2.02 -7.20 -17.38
N GLN A 76 -2.13 -8.08 -16.37
CA GLN A 76 -2.43 -9.51 -16.56
C GLN A 76 -3.83 -9.76 -17.17
N ASN A 77 -4.77 -8.85 -16.92
CA ASN A 77 -6.15 -8.95 -17.41
C ASN A 77 -6.43 -8.01 -18.58
N ASN A 78 -5.39 -7.43 -19.21
CA ASN A 78 -5.51 -6.50 -20.33
C ASN A 78 -6.46 -5.31 -20.08
N VAL A 79 -6.50 -4.82 -18.84
CA VAL A 79 -7.31 -3.65 -18.46
C VAL A 79 -6.60 -2.39 -18.96
N SER A 80 -7.27 -1.61 -19.81
CA SER A 80 -6.76 -0.35 -20.35
C SER A 80 -6.45 0.67 -19.25
N GLU A 81 -5.44 1.52 -19.46
CA GLU A 81 -5.05 2.56 -18.49
C GLU A 81 -6.22 3.52 -18.16
N SER A 82 -7.11 3.79 -19.12
CA SER A 82 -8.31 4.63 -18.93
C SER A 82 -9.31 4.07 -17.92
N ARG A 83 -9.31 2.75 -17.68
CA ARG A 83 -10.21 2.09 -16.71
C ARG A 83 -9.61 1.97 -15.31
N ARG A 84 -8.34 2.35 -15.15
CA ARG A 84 -7.60 2.24 -13.89
C ARG A 84 -7.77 3.44 -12.98
N MET A 85 -8.31 4.54 -13.49
CA MET A 85 -8.68 5.70 -12.70
C MET A 85 -9.70 6.56 -13.48
N PRO A 86 -10.89 6.84 -12.92
CA PRO A 86 -11.40 6.28 -11.66
C PRO A 86 -11.70 4.77 -11.76
N ILE A 87 -11.30 4.01 -10.73
CA ILE A 87 -11.53 2.56 -10.66
C ILE A 87 -13.03 2.28 -10.46
N HIS A 88 -13.62 1.53 -11.39
CA HIS A 88 -14.99 1.03 -11.26
C HIS A 88 -15.08 -0.08 -10.19
N VAL A 89 -16.22 -0.15 -9.49
CA VAL A 89 -16.46 -1.12 -8.40
C VAL A 89 -16.18 -2.56 -8.82
N THR A 90 -16.58 -2.95 -10.03
CA THR A 90 -16.37 -4.33 -10.52
C THR A 90 -14.89 -4.67 -10.71
N LEU A 91 -14.08 -3.72 -11.18
CA LEU A 91 -12.63 -3.90 -11.33
C LEU A 91 -11.96 -4.04 -9.95
N LEU A 92 -12.35 -3.19 -9.00
CA LEU A 92 -11.82 -3.24 -7.64
C LEU A 92 -12.23 -4.54 -6.92
N ALA A 93 -13.49 -4.99 -7.08
CA ALA A 93 -13.96 -6.25 -6.54
C ALA A 93 -13.21 -7.46 -7.14
N SER A 94 -12.96 -7.43 -8.45
CA SER A 94 -12.20 -8.48 -9.15
C SER A 94 -10.75 -8.55 -8.67
N PHE A 95 -10.11 -7.39 -8.49
CA PHE A 95 -8.77 -7.29 -7.90
C PHE A 95 -8.74 -7.93 -6.51
N LEU A 96 -9.68 -7.58 -5.63
CA LEU A 96 -9.76 -8.14 -4.28
C LEU A 96 -10.01 -9.65 -4.30
N GLY A 97 -10.91 -10.13 -5.16
CA GLY A 97 -11.17 -11.56 -5.32
C GLY A 97 -9.91 -12.34 -5.69
N CYS A 98 -9.12 -11.83 -6.66
CA CYS A 98 -7.88 -12.46 -7.12
C CYS A 98 -6.83 -12.64 -6.02
N TRP A 99 -6.76 -11.71 -5.06
CA TRP A 99 -5.76 -11.71 -4.00
C TRP A 99 -6.28 -12.20 -2.64
N SER A 100 -7.59 -12.37 -2.48
CA SER A 100 -8.26 -12.68 -1.21
C SER A 100 -7.67 -13.87 -0.45
N SER A 101 -7.26 -14.93 -1.15
CA SER A 101 -6.67 -16.14 -0.56
C SER A 101 -5.15 -16.20 -0.66
N ARG A 102 -4.50 -15.19 -1.23
CA ARG A 102 -3.04 -15.18 -1.51
C ARG A 102 -2.24 -14.34 -0.53
N VAL A 103 -2.91 -13.44 0.18
CA VAL A 103 -2.30 -12.52 1.14
C VAL A 103 -3.21 -12.35 2.35
N SER A 104 -2.67 -11.78 3.43
CA SER A 104 -3.46 -11.48 4.62
C SER A 104 -4.47 -10.34 4.35
N GLY A 105 -5.53 -10.30 5.16
CA GLY A 105 -6.51 -9.21 5.09
C GLY A 105 -5.91 -7.83 5.40
N SER A 106 -4.87 -7.76 6.23
CA SER A 106 -4.16 -6.51 6.53
C SER A 106 -3.37 -6.00 5.32
N THR A 107 -2.76 -6.89 4.54
CA THR A 107 -2.09 -6.52 3.29
C THR A 107 -3.08 -5.92 2.28
N ILE A 108 -4.24 -6.55 2.11
CA ILE A 108 -5.30 -6.04 1.23
C ILE A 108 -5.81 -4.67 1.69
N LYS A 109 -6.00 -4.49 3.00
CA LYS A 109 -6.40 -3.20 3.58
C LYS A 109 -5.37 -2.11 3.23
N ASN A 110 -4.08 -2.40 3.39
CA ASN A 110 -3.01 -1.45 3.07
C ASN A 110 -2.97 -1.10 1.58
N TRP A 111 -3.17 -2.08 0.69
CA TRP A 111 -3.24 -1.82 -0.75
C TRP A 111 -4.43 -0.93 -1.10
N LEU A 112 -5.60 -1.16 -0.52
CA LEU A 112 -6.77 -0.31 -0.71
C LEU A 112 -6.55 1.11 -0.21
N SER A 113 -5.88 1.30 0.94
CA SER A 113 -5.51 2.63 1.42
C SER A 113 -4.60 3.36 0.43
N GLY A 114 -3.66 2.66 -0.18
CA GLY A 114 -2.80 3.23 -1.23
C GLY A 114 -3.55 3.62 -2.49
N LEU A 115 -4.48 2.78 -2.95
CA LEU A 115 -5.34 3.09 -4.10
C LEU A 115 -6.27 4.29 -3.80
N LYS A 116 -6.85 4.34 -2.60
CA LYS A 116 -7.66 5.49 -2.16
C LYS A 116 -6.82 6.77 -2.13
N ALA A 117 -5.65 6.75 -1.52
CA ALA A 117 -4.77 7.91 -1.48
C ALA A 117 -4.38 8.38 -2.89
N TRP A 118 -4.11 7.44 -3.81
CA TRP A 118 -3.84 7.77 -5.20
C TRP A 118 -5.05 8.42 -5.90
N HIS A 119 -6.28 8.03 -5.58
CA HIS A 119 -7.49 8.71 -6.03
C HIS A 119 -7.64 10.11 -5.45
N ASP A 120 -7.45 10.26 -4.14
CA ASP A 120 -7.57 11.54 -3.44
C ASP A 120 -6.55 12.56 -3.99
N ILE A 121 -5.30 12.13 -4.21
CA ILE A 121 -4.22 12.93 -4.83
C ILE A 121 -4.56 13.40 -6.24
N ASN A 122 -5.33 12.61 -7.00
CA ASN A 122 -5.68 12.94 -8.38
C ASN A 122 -7.08 13.55 -8.51
N LEU A 123 -7.70 13.91 -7.38
CA LEU A 123 -9.05 14.46 -7.29
C LEU A 123 -10.10 13.59 -8.02
N GLN A 124 -9.98 12.27 -7.89
CA GLN A 124 -10.86 11.31 -8.56
C GLN A 124 -11.80 10.61 -7.57
N PRO A 125 -13.04 10.29 -7.99
CA PRO A 125 -14.00 9.62 -7.11
C PRO A 125 -13.49 8.24 -6.69
N TRP A 126 -13.62 7.92 -5.41
CA TRP A 126 -13.28 6.63 -4.84
C TRP A 126 -14.54 5.83 -4.50
N LEU A 127 -14.68 4.65 -5.12
CA LEU A 127 -15.85 3.77 -4.92
C LEU A 127 -15.57 2.60 -3.98
N GLY A 128 -14.52 2.67 -3.15
CA GLY A 128 -14.14 1.58 -2.26
C GLY A 128 -15.06 1.37 -1.06
N ASP A 129 -15.98 2.30 -0.80
CA ASP A 129 -17.00 2.16 0.25
C ASP A 129 -18.29 1.46 -0.25
N HIS A 130 -18.33 1.10 -1.54
CA HIS A 130 -19.46 0.37 -2.11
C HIS A 130 -19.66 -0.99 -1.43
N THR A 131 -20.92 -1.41 -1.25
CA THR A 131 -21.28 -2.66 -0.55
C THR A 131 -20.55 -3.89 -1.09
N LEU A 132 -20.37 -4.00 -2.41
CA LEU A 132 -19.60 -5.09 -3.03
C LEU A 132 -18.13 -5.13 -2.56
N ILE A 133 -17.49 -3.99 -2.36
CA ILE A 133 -16.11 -3.91 -1.88
C ILE A 133 -16.03 -4.31 -0.41
N ARG A 134 -17.03 -3.91 0.39
CA ARG A 134 -17.16 -4.38 1.77
C ARG A 134 -17.26 -5.91 1.84
N LEU A 135 -18.10 -6.52 1.00
CA LEU A 135 -18.22 -7.98 0.90
C LEU A 135 -16.90 -8.64 0.47
N ALA A 136 -16.23 -8.09 -0.54
CA ALA A 136 -14.93 -8.59 -0.99
C ALA A 136 -13.85 -8.48 0.10
N ARG A 137 -13.87 -7.43 0.92
CA ARG A 137 -12.98 -7.29 2.09
C ARG A 137 -13.28 -8.32 3.17
N CYS A 138 -14.55 -8.62 3.44
CA CYS A 138 -14.93 -9.67 4.38
C CYS A 138 -14.42 -11.04 3.91
N LEU A 139 -14.54 -11.33 2.61
CA LEU A 139 -13.97 -12.54 2.01
C LEU A 139 -12.46 -12.58 2.19
N ALA A 140 -11.75 -11.53 1.78
CA ALA A 140 -10.30 -11.41 1.96
C ALA A 140 -9.84 -11.56 3.42
N ALA A 141 -10.58 -11.03 4.37
CA ALA A 141 -10.26 -11.18 5.79
C ALA A 141 -10.46 -12.63 6.28
N ARG A 142 -11.44 -13.35 5.72
CA ARG A 142 -11.71 -14.75 6.07
C ARG A 142 -10.66 -15.68 5.46
N GLU A 143 -10.45 -15.59 4.14
CA GLU A 143 -9.49 -16.41 3.40
C GLU A 143 -8.04 -16.09 3.82
N GLY A 144 -7.77 -14.81 4.12
CA GLY A 144 -6.47 -14.33 4.58
C GLY A 144 -6.02 -14.84 5.95
N ARG A 145 -6.90 -15.50 6.74
CA ARG A 145 -6.54 -16.10 8.04
C ARG A 145 -5.47 -17.17 7.91
N LEU A 146 -5.41 -17.85 6.78
CA LEU A 146 -4.37 -18.85 6.50
C LEU A 146 -2.96 -18.22 6.45
N HIS A 147 -2.88 -16.91 6.20
CA HIS A 147 -1.63 -16.14 6.16
C HIS A 147 -1.32 -15.41 7.47
N HIS A 148 -2.09 -15.64 8.54
CA HIS A 148 -1.74 -15.10 9.85
C HIS A 148 -0.58 -15.89 10.44
N CYS A 149 0.41 -15.18 10.99
CA CYS A 149 1.37 -15.81 11.86
C CYS A 149 0.63 -16.44 13.05
N PRO A 150 1.03 -17.66 13.49
CA PRO A 150 0.50 -18.24 14.70
C PRO A 150 0.71 -17.28 15.86
N ILE A 151 -0.19 -17.33 16.84
CA ILE A 151 -0.05 -16.58 18.09
C ILE A 151 1.33 -16.92 18.66
N ARG A 152 2.14 -15.89 18.95
CA ARG A 152 3.44 -16.08 19.59
C ARG A 152 3.22 -16.76 20.94
N GLN A 153 4.04 -17.74 21.27
CA GLN A 153 3.95 -18.40 22.57
C GLN A 153 4.09 -17.37 23.70
N PRO A 154 3.34 -17.54 24.81
CA PRO A 154 3.52 -16.70 25.98
C PRO A 154 4.98 -16.68 26.43
N VAL A 155 5.46 -15.53 26.88
CA VAL A 155 6.78 -15.44 27.50
C VAL A 155 6.74 -16.22 28.81
N THR A 156 7.52 -17.29 28.91
CA THR A 156 7.62 -18.10 30.13
C THR A 156 8.71 -17.58 31.06
N CYS A 157 8.62 -17.89 32.35
CA CYS A 157 9.66 -17.57 33.32
C CYS A 157 11.02 -18.18 32.91
N GLU A 158 11.03 -19.35 32.28
CA GLU A 158 12.24 -19.99 31.78
C GLU A 158 12.90 -19.17 30.66
N LEU A 159 12.10 -18.62 29.73
CA LEU A 159 12.56 -17.71 28.69
C LEU A 159 13.16 -16.43 29.29
N LEU A 160 12.54 -15.87 30.33
CA LEU A 160 13.09 -14.71 31.05
C LEU A 160 14.40 -15.05 31.77
N LEU A 161 14.49 -16.21 32.42
CA LEU A 161 15.72 -16.66 33.07
C LEU A 161 16.85 -16.91 32.06
N LEU A 162 16.54 -17.45 30.89
CA LEU A 162 17.50 -17.60 29.78
C LEU A 162 17.97 -16.23 29.26
N LEU A 163 17.03 -15.30 29.03
CA LEU A 163 17.34 -13.94 28.62
C LEU A 163 18.25 -13.24 29.65
N ARG A 164 17.94 -13.36 30.95
CA ARG A 164 18.73 -12.79 32.04
C ARG A 164 20.15 -13.32 32.10
N ARG A 165 20.35 -14.62 31.83
CA ARG A 165 21.67 -15.26 31.80
C ARG A 165 22.52 -14.82 30.62
N GLY A 166 21.88 -14.51 29.49
CA GLY A 166 22.55 -14.02 28.28
C GLY A 166 22.83 -12.52 28.24
N LEU A 167 22.24 -11.73 29.16
CA LEU A 167 22.43 -10.29 29.24
C LEU A 167 23.42 -9.90 30.34
N ASP A 168 24.37 -9.03 30.00
CA ASP A 168 25.17 -8.31 30.99
C ASP A 168 24.35 -7.16 31.60
N ILE A 169 23.74 -7.42 32.75
CA ILE A 169 22.94 -6.42 33.46
C ILE A 169 23.74 -5.32 34.13
N PHE A 170 25.07 -5.44 34.18
CA PHE A 170 25.91 -4.36 34.69
C PHE A 170 26.18 -3.32 33.59
N SER A 171 25.97 -3.68 32.32
CA SER A 171 25.91 -2.71 31.24
C SER A 171 24.57 -1.93 31.27
N PRO A 172 24.58 -0.60 31.06
CA PRO A 172 23.35 0.20 30.99
C PRO A 172 22.33 -0.33 29.96
N LYS A 173 22.84 -0.87 28.84
CA LYS A 173 22.01 -1.48 27.79
C LYS A 173 21.35 -2.77 28.27
N GLY A 174 22.11 -3.67 28.90
CA GLY A 174 21.57 -4.95 29.38
C GLY A 174 20.60 -4.78 30.55
N ALA A 175 20.86 -3.83 31.46
CA ALA A 175 19.92 -3.45 32.52
C ALA A 175 18.59 -2.93 31.95
N ALA A 176 18.65 -2.04 30.95
CA ALA A 176 17.46 -1.49 30.32
C ALA A 176 16.65 -2.55 29.56
N ILE A 177 17.30 -3.48 28.85
CA ILE A 177 16.62 -4.58 28.18
C ILE A 177 15.92 -5.50 29.19
N TRP A 178 16.58 -5.81 30.32
CA TRP A 178 16.02 -6.66 31.37
C TRP A 178 14.83 -6.00 32.09
N ALA A 179 14.89 -4.69 32.34
CA ALA A 179 13.79 -3.97 33.00
C ALA A 179 12.50 -3.90 32.14
N CYS A 180 12.63 -4.00 30.81
CA CYS A 180 11.51 -3.97 29.87
C CYS A 180 11.00 -5.37 29.47
N ALA A 181 11.67 -6.45 29.92
CA ALA A 181 11.34 -7.83 29.60
C ALA A 181 10.32 -8.42 30.57
#